data_AF-A0ABD5DEY5-F1
#
_entry.id   AF-A0ABD5DEY5-F1
#
_cell.length_a   1.000
_cell.length_b   1.000
_cell.length_c   1.000
_cell.angle_alpha   90.00
_cell.angle_beta   90.00
_cell.angle_gamma   90.00
#
_symmetry.space_group_name_H-M   'P 1'
#
loop_
_entity.id
_entity.type
_entity.pdbx_description
1 polymer ?
#
loop_
_entity_poly.entity_id
_entity_poly.type
_entity_poly.pdbx_seq_one_letter_code
_entity_poly.pdbx_strand_id
1 'polypeptide(L)' 'MDFEQISRSLLPLLGGKENIASAAHCATRLRLVLVDDALADQQAIG' A
#
# COMPACT_ATOMS: atom_id res chain seq x y z
N MET A 1 -4.08 -12.71 12.08
CA MET A 1 -3.45 -12.08 10.92
C MET A 1 -2.75 -10.84 11.44
N ASP A 2 -1.42 -10.79 11.29
CA ASP A 2 -0.62 -9.70 11.87
C ASP A 2 -0.58 -8.52 10.89
N PHE A 3 -1.61 -7.68 10.95
CA PHE A 3 -1.79 -6.57 10.01
C PHE A 3 -0.66 -5.54 10.08
N GLU A 4 -0.01 -5.45 11.24
CA GLU A 4 1.11 -4.54 11.44
C GLU A 4 2.33 -5.02 10.66
N GLN A 5 2.65 -6.32 10.75
CA GLN A 5 3.71 -6.92 9.93
C GLN A 5 3.41 -6.77 8.44
N ILE A 6 2.18 -7.06 8.01
CA ILE A 6 1.76 -6.92 6.61
C ILE A 6 1.92 -5.46 6.13
N SER A 7 1.50 -4.50 6.93
CA SER A 7 1.60 -3.07 6.59
C SER A 7 3.06 -2.61 6.46
N ARG A 8 3.93 -3.09 7.37
CA ARG A 8 5.38 -2.81 7.32
C ARG A 8 6.04 -3.39 6.07
N SER A 9 5.62 -4.58 5.64
CA SER A 9 6.12 -5.22 4.41
C SER A 9 5.57 -4.58 3.14
N LEU A 10 4.35 -4.04 3.15
CA LEU A 10 3.74 -3.35 2.00
C LEU A 10 4.28 -1.94 1.77
N LEU A 11 4.61 -1.21 2.83
CA LEU A 11 5.13 0.16 2.76
C LEU A 11 6.28 0.36 1.75
N PRO A 12 7.36 -0.45 1.76
CA PRO A 12 8.44 -0.31 0.78
C PRO A 12 7.99 -0.66 -0.64
N LEU A 13 7.08 -1.62 -0.81
CA LEU A 13 6.54 -2.03 -2.12
C LEU A 13 5.66 -0.94 -2.75
N LEU A 14 5.08 -0.07 -1.93
CA LEU A 14 4.26 1.06 -2.37
C LEU A 14 5.09 2.33 -2.68
N GLY A 15 6.43 2.26 -2.61
CA GLY A 15 7.29 3.44 -2.76
C GLY A 15 7.45 4.27 -1.49
N GLY A 16 7.11 3.71 -0.32
CA GLY A 16 7.21 4.37 0.98
C GLY A 16 5.95 5.11 1.41
N LYS A 17 5.96 5.62 2.65
CA LYS A 17 4.80 6.32 3.24
C LYS A 17 4.46 7.61 2.51
N GLU A 18 5.49 8.32 2.03
CA GLU A 18 5.36 9.57 1.28
C GLU A 18 4.62 9.40 -0.05
N ASN A 19 4.64 8.20 -0.63
CA ASN A 19 3.93 7.90 -1.85
C ASN A 19 2.42 7.62 -1.65
N ILE A 20 1.93 7.56 -0.41
CA ILE A 20 0.51 7.34 -0.12
C ILE A 20 -0.19 8.70 0.07
N ALA A 21 -0.97 9.11 -0.93
CA ALA A 21 -1.77 10.34 -0.86
C ALA A 21 -2.99 10.19 0.06
N SER A 22 -3.66 9.03 0.03
CA SER A 22 -4.76 8.71 0.94
C SER A 22 -5.03 7.21 1.04
N ALA A 23 -5.72 6.80 2.11
CA ALA A 23 -6.15 5.43 2.33
C ALA A 23 -7.62 5.40 2.76
N ALA A 24 -8.39 4.47 2.21
CA ALA A 24 -9.76 4.19 2.60
C ALA A 24 -9.97 2.68 2.71
N HIS A 25 -10.88 2.22 3.57
CA HIS A 25 -11.17 0.80 3.69
C HIS A 25 -12.66 0.52 3.76
N CYS A 26 -13.05 -0.66 3.28
CA CYS A 26 -14.37 -1.25 3.54
C CYS A 26 -14.17 -2.58 4.28
N ALA A 27 -15.24 -3.37 4.45
CA ALA A 27 -15.18 -4.64 5.18
C ALA A 27 -14.18 -5.66 4.58
N THR A 28 -13.88 -5.55 3.27
CA THR A 28 -13.09 -6.55 2.54
C THR A 28 -11.97 -5.98 1.68
N ARG A 29 -11.85 -4.66 1.54
CA ARG A 29 -10.84 -4.03 0.67
C ARG A 29 -10.20 -2.84 1.35
N LEU A 30 -8.88 -2.75 1.21
CA LEU A 30 -8.10 -1.56 1.42
C LEU A 30 -7.91 -0.87 0.06
N ARG A 31 -8.17 0.43 -0.01
CA ARG A 31 -8.00 1.28 -1.18
C ARG A 31 -6.93 2.31 -0.86
N LEU A 32 -5.86 2.33 -1.64
CA LEU A 32 -4.76 3.28 -1.52
C LEU A 32 -4.77 4.17 -2.75
N VAL A 33 -4.61 5.47 -2.55
CA VAL A 33 -4.34 6.43 -3.62
C VAL A 33 -2.88 6.79 -3.51
N LEU A 34 -2.13 6.58 -4.59
CA LEU A 34 -0.71 6.86 -4.65
C LEU A 34 -0.44 8.24 -5.27
N VAL A 35 0.70 8.84 -4.93
CA VAL A 35 1.18 10.06 -5.57
C VAL A 35 1.79 9.73 -6.93
N ASP A 36 2.57 8.64 -7.00
CA ASP A 36 3.19 8.11 -8.20
C ASP A 36 3.02 6.58 -8.27
N ASP A 37 2.24 6.11 -9.24
CA ASP A 37 2.01 4.69 -9.49
C ASP A 37 3.27 3.96 -10.00
N ALA A 38 4.26 4.66 -10.57
CA ALA A 38 5.49 4.04 -11.07
C ALA A 38 6.43 3.57 -9.95
N LEU A 39 6.27 4.12 -8.74
CA LEU A 39 7.03 3.70 -7.56
C LEU A 39 6.46 2.46 -6.88
N ALA A 40 5.26 2.02 -7.25
CA ALA A 40 4.64 0.83 -6.71
C ALA A 40 5.07 -0.43 -7.48
N ASP A 41 5.51 -1.45 -6.74
CA ASP A 41 5.79 -2.77 -7.30
C ASP A 41 4.49 -3.57 -7.44
N GLN A 42 3.80 -3.35 -8.55
CA GLN A 42 2.54 -4.03 -8.85
C GLN A 42 2.69 -5.54 -9.01
N GLN A 43 3.88 -6.05 -9.38
CA GLN A 43 4.13 -7.49 -9.51
C GLN A 43 4.32 -8.18 -8.17
N ALA A 44 4.90 -7.47 -7.19
CA ALA A 44 5.05 -8.00 -5.83
C ALA A 44 3.75 -7.93 -5.01
N ILE A 45 2.86 -6.98 -5.33
CA ILE A 45 1.60 -6.73 -4.61
C ILE A 45 0.43 -7.54 -5.20
N GLY A 46 0.45 -7.85 -6.51
CA GLY A 46 -0.68 -8.40 -7.28
C GLY A 46 -0.41 -9.74 -7.95
#